data_AF-A0AA85K555-F1
#
_entry.id   AF-A0AA85K555-F1
#
_cell.length_a   1.000
_cell.length_b   1.000
_cell.length_c   1.000
_cell.angle_alpha   90.00
_cell.angle_beta   90.00
_cell.angle_gamma   90.00
#
_symmetry.space_group_name_H-M   'P 1'
#
loop_
_entity.id
_entity.type
_entity.pdbx_description
1 polymer ?
#
loop_
_entity_poly.entity_id
_entity_poly.type
_entity_poly.pdbx_seq_one_letter_code
_entity_poly.pdbx_strand_id
1 'polypeptide(L)'
;MATSTDNTHNHPVQNDYLHKIHSHRDAKDLELLERKFILDCIAVRQICDDYSKANPKHGSVIPVYNGQLDKYAKSYFESINIQKLLHKTGQAPPGTSIEGEVADRFVVHSGPTDYLQRRNKNGCGHSRESWGGH
;
A
#
# COMPACT_ATOMS: atom_id res chain seq x y z
N MET A 1 6.96 -16.36 45.08
CA MET A 1 7.26 -15.32 44.07
C MET A 1 7.59 -16.03 42.78
N ALA A 2 6.69 -16.01 41.80
CA ALA A 2 6.90 -16.64 40.50
C ALA A 2 7.45 -15.57 39.54
N THR A 3 8.68 -15.73 39.07
CA THR A 3 9.24 -14.93 37.97
C THR A 3 8.95 -15.67 36.67
N SER A 4 7.94 -15.18 35.94
CA SER A 4 7.65 -15.61 34.57
C SER A 4 8.77 -15.20 33.63
N THR A 5 9.07 -16.10 32.72
CA THR A 5 9.97 -16.02 31.59
C THR A 5 9.53 -14.95 30.58
N ASP A 6 10.45 -14.07 30.16
CA ASP A 6 10.32 -13.37 28.87
C ASP A 6 11.46 -13.79 27.94
N ASN A 7 11.09 -14.71 27.05
CA ASN A 7 11.89 -15.22 25.94
C ASN A 7 11.88 -14.18 24.81
N THR A 8 12.73 -13.16 24.86
CA THR A 8 12.98 -12.31 23.68
C THR A 8 13.94 -13.06 22.74
N HIS A 9 13.37 -13.84 21.83
CA HIS A 9 14.09 -14.38 20.68
C HIS A 9 14.48 -13.23 19.75
N ASN A 10 15.57 -12.52 20.10
CA ASN A 10 16.25 -11.61 19.19
C ASN A 10 16.90 -12.46 18.10
N HIS A 11 16.20 -12.61 16.97
CA HIS A 11 16.75 -13.25 15.79
C HIS A 11 17.95 -12.42 15.31
N PRO A 12 19.18 -12.96 15.30
CA PRO A 12 20.41 -12.20 14.99
C PRO A 12 20.45 -11.66 13.56
N VAL A 13 19.50 -12.07 12.71
CA VAL A 13 19.37 -11.66 11.32
C VAL A 13 18.74 -10.26 11.21
N GLN A 14 17.85 -9.86 12.12
CA GLN A 14 17.08 -8.61 11.98
C GLN A 14 17.94 -7.34 12.20
N ASN A 15 18.89 -7.41 13.14
CA ASN A 15 19.75 -6.28 13.50
C ASN A 15 20.76 -5.91 12.40
N ASP A 16 21.18 -6.90 11.61
CA ASP A 16 22.19 -6.71 10.55
C ASP A 16 21.62 -5.96 9.33
N TYR A 17 20.32 -6.15 9.03
CA TYR A 17 19.66 -5.46 7.92
C TYR A 17 19.41 -3.98 8.22
N LEU A 18 18.88 -3.66 9.41
CA LEU A 18 18.62 -2.28 9.80
C LEU A 18 19.92 -1.45 9.84
N HIS A 19 21.00 -2.02 10.37
CA HIS A 19 22.30 -1.36 10.43
C HIS A 19 22.91 -1.16 9.03
N LYS A 20 22.71 -2.07 8.08
CA LYS A 20 23.17 -1.91 6.69
C LYS A 20 22.40 -0.85 5.90
N ILE A 21 21.08 -0.76 6.10
CA ILE A 21 20.22 0.19 5.35
C ILE A 21 20.46 1.63 5.83
N HIS A 22 20.78 1.83 7.11
CA HIS A 22 20.86 3.17 7.71
C HIS A 22 22.28 3.59 8.14
N SER A 23 23.30 2.78 7.88
CA SER A 23 24.72 3.03 8.25
C SER A 23 25.29 4.38 7.81
N HIS A 24 24.69 5.01 6.79
CA HIS A 24 25.14 6.25 6.17
C HIS A 24 24.27 7.47 6.50
N ARG A 25 23.25 7.32 7.36
CA ARG A 25 22.32 8.41 7.72
C ARG A 25 22.69 9.06 9.04
N ASP A 26 22.53 10.38 9.11
CA ASP A 26 22.67 11.12 10.36
C ASP A 26 21.51 10.81 11.32
N ALA A 27 21.75 10.90 12.64
CA ALA A 27 20.75 10.60 13.66
C ALA A 27 19.50 11.48 13.53
N LYS A 28 19.67 12.75 13.13
CA LYS A 28 18.56 13.68 12.89
C LYS A 28 17.69 13.27 11.69
N ASP A 29 18.31 12.70 10.66
CA ASP A 29 17.59 12.24 9.48
C ASP A 29 16.74 11.01 9.81
N LEU A 30 17.26 10.12 10.67
CA LEU A 30 16.51 8.97 11.17
C LEU A 30 15.31 9.41 12.02
N GLU A 31 15.51 10.33 12.96
CA GLU A 31 14.41 10.89 13.77
C GLU A 31 13.31 11.53 12.89
N LEU A 32 13.71 12.25 11.83
CA LEU A 32 12.76 12.84 10.90
C LEU A 32 11.95 11.79 10.12
N LEU A 33 12.59 10.69 9.71
CA LEU A 33 11.94 9.58 9.01
C LEU A 33 10.96 8.84 9.93
N GLU A 34 11.36 8.56 11.17
CA GLU A 34 10.50 7.96 12.18
C GLU A 34 9.27 8.83 12.47
N ARG A 35 9.47 10.13 12.66
CA ARG A 35 8.37 11.08 12.88
C ARG A 35 7.40 11.10 11.70
N LYS A 36 7.92 11.11 10.47
CA LYS A 36 7.10 11.06 9.24
C LYS A 36 6.29 9.76 9.16
N PHE A 37 6.90 8.63 9.51
CA PHE A 37 6.22 7.34 9.54
C PHE A 37 5.08 7.32 10.57
N ILE A 38 5.30 7.83 11.79
CA ILE A 38 4.27 7.90 12.83
C ILE A 38 3.08 8.76 12.38
N LEU A 39 3.35 9.96 11.87
CA LEU A 39 2.31 10.88 11.38
C LEU A 39 1.48 10.25 10.27
N ASP A 40 2.14 9.47 9.41
CA ASP A 40 1.47 8.75 8.35
C ASP A 40 0.57 7.63 8.89
N CYS A 41 1.04 6.83 9.86
CA CYS A 41 0.20 5.83 10.52
C CYS A 41 -1.04 6.45 11.19
N ILE A 42 -0.90 7.63 11.79
CA ILE A 42 -2.03 8.36 12.38
C ILE A 42 -3.04 8.77 11.29
N ALA A 43 -2.57 9.30 10.16
CA ALA A 43 -3.45 9.68 9.06
C ALA A 43 -4.18 8.47 8.45
N VAL A 44 -3.46 7.37 8.21
CA VAL A 44 -4.03 6.10 7.72
C VAL A 44 -5.06 5.56 8.71
N ARG A 45 -4.78 5.63 10.02
CA ARG A 45 -5.73 5.19 11.06
C ARG A 45 -7.00 6.04 11.06
N GLN A 46 -6.88 7.36 10.97
CA GLN A 46 -8.04 8.26 10.90
C GLN A 46 -8.93 7.95 9.70
N ILE A 47 -8.32 7.76 8.52
CA ILE A 47 -9.05 7.32 7.33
C ILE A 47 -9.78 6.00 7.61
N CYS A 48 -9.10 4.99 8.15
CA CYS A 48 -9.72 3.71 8.46
C CYS A 48 -10.93 3.85 9.41
N ASP A 49 -10.79 4.63 10.47
CA ASP A 49 -11.84 4.84 11.47
C ASP A 49 -13.05 5.61 10.90
N ASP A 50 -12.82 6.60 10.04
CA ASP A 50 -13.87 7.38 9.38
C ASP A 50 -14.71 6.51 8.44
N TYR A 51 -14.04 5.67 7.64
CA TYR A 51 -14.72 4.83 6.67
C TYR A 51 -15.28 3.54 7.24
N SER A 52 -14.75 3.05 8.36
CA SER A 52 -15.39 1.99 9.14
C SER A 52 -16.79 2.39 9.61
N LYS A 53 -17.03 3.68 9.83
CA LYS A 53 -18.34 4.22 10.26
C LYS A 53 -19.22 4.63 9.09
N ALA A 54 -18.65 5.31 8.09
CA ALA A 54 -19.43 5.87 6.99
C ALA A 54 -19.78 4.83 5.92
N ASN A 55 -18.82 4.02 5.47
CA ASN A 55 -18.98 3.06 4.37
C ASN A 55 -17.99 1.88 4.51
N PRO A 56 -18.22 0.96 5.46
CA PRO A 56 -17.24 -0.08 5.81
C PRO A 56 -16.91 -1.05 4.66
N LYS A 57 -17.81 -1.22 3.68
CA LYS A 57 -17.56 -2.07 2.51
C LYS A 57 -16.57 -1.46 1.51
N HIS A 58 -16.61 -0.15 1.34
CA HIS A 58 -15.87 0.53 0.26
C HIS A 58 -14.67 1.31 0.75
N GLY A 59 -14.66 1.77 2.00
CA GLY A 59 -13.58 2.59 2.54
C GLY A 59 -12.55 1.82 3.35
N SER A 60 -12.25 0.59 2.92
CA SER A 60 -11.03 -0.09 3.35
C SER A 60 -9.82 0.77 2.96
N VAL A 61 -8.86 0.92 3.88
CA VAL A 61 -7.56 1.57 3.60
C VAL A 61 -6.75 0.82 2.54
N ILE A 62 -6.96 -0.49 2.45
CA ILE A 62 -6.37 -1.32 1.40
C ILE A 62 -7.27 -1.23 0.18
N PRO A 63 -6.80 -0.64 -0.94
CA PRO A 63 -7.60 -0.50 -2.15
C PRO A 63 -7.83 -1.86 -2.81
N VAL A 64 -8.98 -2.01 -3.44
CA VAL A 64 -9.29 -3.17 -4.28
C VAL A 64 -8.39 -3.18 -5.51
N TYR A 65 -7.85 -4.36 -5.86
CA TYR A 65 -6.94 -4.50 -6.99
C TYR A 65 -7.73 -4.69 -8.29
N ASN A 66 -7.46 -3.82 -9.27
CA ASN A 66 -7.93 -3.97 -10.64
C ASN A 66 -6.73 -4.24 -11.57
N GLY A 67 -6.60 -5.48 -12.02
CA GLY A 67 -5.50 -5.90 -12.89
C GLY A 67 -5.51 -5.23 -14.26
N GLN A 68 -6.68 -4.87 -14.82
CA GLN A 68 -6.74 -4.22 -16.13
C GLN A 68 -6.18 -2.79 -16.11
N LEU A 69 -6.12 -2.15 -14.94
CA LEU A 69 -5.52 -0.83 -14.74
C LEU A 69 -4.03 -0.90 -14.36
N ASP A 70 -3.49 -2.09 -14.13
CA ASP A 70 -2.11 -2.28 -13.73
C ASP A 70 -1.17 -2.13 -14.95
N LYS A 71 -0.29 -1.12 -14.89
CA LYS A 71 0.71 -0.86 -15.93
C LYS A 71 1.66 -2.04 -16.16
N TYR A 72 1.91 -2.87 -15.15
CA TYR A 72 2.79 -4.03 -15.26
C TYR A 72 2.08 -5.25 -15.85
N ALA A 73 0.75 -5.34 -15.71
CA ALA A 73 -0.07 -6.39 -16.29
C ALA A 73 -0.66 -6.02 -17.66
N LYS A 74 -0.43 -4.79 -18.13
CA LYS A 74 -1.03 -4.24 -19.35
C LYS A 74 -0.88 -5.17 -20.58
N SER A 75 0.33 -5.71 -20.81
CA SER A 75 0.60 -6.60 -21.95
C SER A 75 -0.21 -7.90 -21.92
N TYR A 76 -0.51 -8.42 -20.73
CA TYR A 76 -1.35 -9.60 -20.56
C TYR A 76 -2.80 -9.30 -20.98
N PHE A 77 -3.35 -8.18 -20.51
CA PHE A 77 -4.73 -7.79 -20.81
C PHE A 77 -4.94 -7.28 -22.24
N GLU A 78 -3.88 -6.81 -22.91
CA GLU A 78 -3.92 -6.41 -24.33
C GLU A 78 -3.91 -7.61 -25.29
N SER A 79 -3.60 -8.83 -24.83
CA SER A 79 -3.61 -10.02 -25.68
C SER A 79 -5.00 -10.32 -26.24
N ILE A 80 -5.07 -10.59 -27.56
CA ILE A 80 -6.33 -10.86 -28.29
C ILE A 80 -7.15 -11.99 -27.63
N ASN A 81 -6.48 -13.04 -27.14
CA ASN A 81 -7.14 -14.16 -26.49
C ASN A 81 -7.77 -13.74 -25.16
N ILE A 82 -7.07 -12.89 -24.41
CA ILE A 82 -7.55 -12.35 -23.14
C ILE A 82 -8.70 -11.38 -23.39
N GLN A 83 -8.61 -10.50 -24.38
CA GLN A 83 -9.72 -9.60 -24.74
C GLN A 83 -11.00 -10.39 -25.10
N LYS A 84 -10.89 -11.43 -25.92
CA LYS A 84 -12.03 -12.30 -26.26
C LYS A 84 -12.64 -12.97 -25.03
N LEU A 85 -11.79 -13.44 -24.10
CA LEU A 85 -12.23 -14.01 -22.83
C LEU A 85 -12.98 -12.97 -22.00
N LEU A 86 -12.41 -11.77 -21.84
CA LEU A 86 -13.00 -10.66 -21.09
C LEU A 86 -14.37 -10.27 -21.63
N HIS A 87 -14.54 -10.17 -22.95
CA HIS A 87 -15.85 -9.92 -23.56
C HIS A 87 -16.86 -11.03 -23.24
N LYS A 88 -16.42 -12.30 -23.28
CA LYS A 88 -17.29 -13.45 -22.99
C LYS A 88 -17.70 -13.51 -21.51
N THR A 89 -16.82 -13.10 -20.60
CA THR A 89 -17.08 -13.10 -19.14
C THR A 89 -17.71 -11.80 -18.65
N GLY A 90 -18.05 -10.85 -19.53
CA GLY A 90 -18.65 -9.57 -19.15
C GLY A 90 -17.68 -8.61 -18.45
N GLN A 91 -16.37 -8.81 -18.60
CA GLN A 91 -15.29 -7.98 -18.03
C GLN A 91 -14.60 -7.15 -19.12
N ALA A 92 -15.38 -6.69 -20.09
CA ALA A 92 -14.87 -5.90 -21.21
C ALA A 92 -14.17 -4.63 -20.70
N PRO A 93 -13.03 -4.23 -21.29
CA PRO A 93 -12.28 -3.07 -20.84
C PRO A 93 -13.10 -1.76 -20.86
N PRO A 94 -13.00 -0.91 -19.82
CA PRO A 94 -12.30 -1.17 -18.56
C PRO A 94 -13.11 -2.10 -17.65
N GLY A 95 -12.56 -3.27 -17.35
CA GLY A 95 -13.13 -4.21 -16.39
C GLY A 95 -13.06 -3.69 -14.97
N THR A 96 -13.70 -4.41 -14.05
CA THR A 96 -13.85 -3.99 -12.64
C THR A 96 -13.06 -4.91 -11.72
N SER A 97 -12.70 -4.43 -10.53
CA SER A 97 -12.22 -5.31 -9.45
C SER A 97 -13.35 -6.24 -8.96
N ILE A 98 -12.98 -7.17 -8.07
CA ILE A 98 -13.92 -8.13 -7.48
C ILE A 98 -15.09 -7.46 -6.73
N GLU A 99 -14.87 -6.27 -6.15
CA GLU A 99 -15.89 -5.51 -5.42
C GLU A 99 -16.73 -4.62 -6.35
N GLY A 100 -16.46 -4.64 -7.66
CA GLY A 100 -17.24 -3.98 -8.70
C GLY A 100 -16.90 -2.50 -8.91
N GLU A 101 -17.67 -1.87 -9.79
CA GLU A 101 -17.40 -0.52 -10.30
C GLU A 101 -17.44 0.56 -9.21
N VAL A 102 -18.32 0.42 -8.21
CA VAL A 102 -18.45 1.40 -7.11
C VAL A 102 -17.18 1.43 -6.27
N ALA A 103 -16.61 0.26 -5.97
CA ALA A 103 -15.36 0.15 -5.23
C ALA A 103 -14.19 0.71 -6.03
N ASP A 104 -14.10 0.41 -7.33
CA ASP A 104 -13.06 0.95 -8.21
C ASP A 104 -13.12 2.47 -8.30
N ARG A 105 -14.32 3.02 -8.45
CA ARG A 105 -14.52 4.47 -8.49
C ARG A 105 -14.12 5.11 -7.18
N PHE A 106 -14.48 4.51 -6.05
CA PHE A 106 -14.09 4.97 -4.72
C PHE A 106 -12.57 4.93 -4.54
N VAL A 107 -11.91 3.86 -4.97
CA VAL A 107 -10.44 3.78 -4.93
C VAL A 107 -9.81 4.87 -5.78
N VAL A 108 -10.34 5.22 -6.95
CA VAL A 108 -9.68 6.23 -7.81
C VAL A 108 -10.01 7.67 -7.41
N HIS A 109 -11.23 7.95 -6.91
CA HIS A 109 -11.75 9.33 -6.77
C HIS A 109 -12.14 9.74 -5.34
N SER A 110 -11.94 8.88 -4.33
CA SER A 110 -12.28 9.24 -2.96
C SER A 110 -11.25 10.18 -2.32
N GLY A 111 -11.72 11.03 -1.40
CA GLY A 111 -10.85 11.95 -0.63
C GLY A 111 -9.66 11.29 0.07
N PRO A 112 -9.79 10.10 0.68
CA PRO A 112 -8.67 9.38 1.29
C PRO A 112 -7.66 8.88 0.27
N THR A 113 -8.12 8.35 -0.85
CA THR A 113 -7.19 7.94 -1.89
C THR A 113 -6.45 9.15 -2.44
N ASP A 114 -7.12 10.28 -2.59
CA ASP A 114 -6.49 11.55 -2.98
C ASP A 114 -5.36 11.95 -2.01
N TYR A 115 -5.59 11.81 -0.70
CA TYR A 115 -4.54 12.02 0.31
C TYR A 115 -3.37 11.05 0.09
N LEU A 116 -3.63 9.75 -0.01
CA LEU A 116 -2.60 8.72 -0.16
C LEU A 116 -1.82 8.86 -1.47
N GLN A 117 -2.48 9.19 -2.58
CA GLN A 117 -1.84 9.43 -3.88
C GLN A 117 -0.94 10.67 -3.86
N ARG A 118 -1.41 11.79 -3.31
CA ARG A 118 -0.61 13.02 -3.18
C ARG A 118 0.60 12.80 -2.28
N ARG A 119 0.42 12.07 -1.17
CA ARG A 119 1.49 11.65 -0.27
C ARG A 119 2.54 10.81 -1.00
N ASN A 120 2.13 9.76 -1.73
CA ASN A 120 3.03 8.88 -2.49
C ASN A 120 3.77 9.63 -3.60
N LYS A 121 3.10 10.56 -4.29
CA LYS A 121 3.69 11.43 -5.32
C LYS A 121 4.77 12.35 -4.75
N ASN A 122 4.58 12.84 -3.53
CA ASN A 122 5.50 13.77 -2.86
C ASN A 122 6.67 13.04 -2.14
N GLY A 123 6.92 11.76 -2.44
CA GLY A 123 8.06 11.01 -1.94
C GLY A 123 7.87 10.39 -0.56
N CYS A 124 6.69 10.50 0.05
CA CYS A 124 6.35 9.78 1.28
C CYS A 124 5.60 8.50 0.89
N GLY A 125 6.24 7.34 0.95
CA GLY A 125 5.63 6.05 0.57
C GLY A 125 6.51 5.17 -0.32
N HIS A 126 7.65 5.69 -0.78
CA HIS A 126 8.65 4.91 -1.50
C HIS A 126 9.97 4.93 -0.72
N SER A 127 10.45 3.76 -0.28
CA SER A 127 11.85 3.62 0.12
C SER A 127 12.68 3.65 -1.16
N ARG A 128 13.51 4.69 -1.29
CA ARG A 128 14.48 4.79 -2.39
C ARG A 128 15.46 3.63 -2.35
N GLU A 129 15.81 3.14 -1.16
CA GLU A 129 16.72 1.99 -1.00
C GLU A 129 16.12 0.71 -1.57
N SER A 130 14.82 0.46 -1.36
CA SER A 130 14.15 -0.73 -1.89
C SER A 130 13.80 -0.62 -3.38
N TRP A 131 13.48 0.58 -3.88
CA TRP A 131 13.04 0.78 -5.26
C TRP A 131 14.18 1.06 -6.25
N GLY A 132 15.24 1.74 -5.80
CA GLY A 132 16.32 2.21 -6.67
C GLY A 132 17.16 1.10 -7.28
N GLY A 133 17.15 -0.10 -6.69
CA GLY A 133 18.20 -1.08 -6.94
C GLY A 133 19.55 -0.55 -6.43
N HIS A 134 20.50 -1.45 -6.23
CA HIS A 134 21.83 -1.08 -5.73
C HIS A 134 22.64 -0.32 -6.79
#